data_AF-A0A328ALU4-F1
#
_entry.id   AF-A0A328ALU4-F1
#
_cell.length_a   1.000
_cell.length_b   1.000
_cell.length_c   1.000
_cell.angle_alpha   90.00
_cell.angle_beta   90.00
_cell.angle_gamma   90.00
#
_symmetry.space_group_name_H-M   'P 1'
#
loop_
_entity.id
_entity.type
_entity.pdbx_description
1 polymer ?
#
loop_
_entity_poly.entity_id
_entity_poly.type
_entity_poly.pdbx_seq_one_letter_code
_entity_poly.pdbx_strand_id
1 'polypeptide(L)'
;MSEPLDRARDWFVDGQMASARGRLAQTQGRAVLALLEEQRRQGLAGALAEIGVFVGRGLIGLARAAAPGERVFGLQTEVAGPDLTPELVRNLQLRLSEAELGRIALRRASSSELDASAWAGHLQGSARFVRLSGQADRPSLRHDLTLAAAALAPGGVIVIDDVLSELAPDLTVGLLEALSAQPGLEAVALIPRTGPAAEGGAQLVCTSRGASAAYRRALDGALCPPLRPALQRFLSGEVRVYAERPAAPTAHAPAAAARQGEALPVVFALEDRSGSYWLNTAVALTSLAQHARRQIHVHLLHAPDLHETARRRLAEIADSMGVPLTLTPVALPAGLDPKALRSFGPAAIYRLIIPRLFADHPLVVYLDSDIVVNGLDIGQLAEAAPIDQPLAAVHDRHQGRAERHLELLAQMALDPTTYVNSGVLAIRPALISEDLVEAFLAFTRAYPQAAHPDQDFLNRHFKGRIALVDTRFNLQLVGFDKELLRPLTAYRGAILHYSGKIKPLDGVMSPALVPFWAHAHRTPEILDGQLYDVSRYILAGKDPDTVLRRRIALEAED
;
A
#
# COMPACT_ATOMS: atom_id res chain seq x y z
N MET A 1 38.23 -23.72 16.71
CA MET A 1 36.80 -23.91 16.35
C MET A 1 36.14 -22.56 16.51
N SER A 2 35.49 -22.02 15.47
CA SER A 2 34.73 -20.77 15.61
C SER A 2 33.62 -20.91 16.65
N GLU A 3 33.23 -19.83 17.31
CA GLU A 3 32.12 -19.86 18.27
C GLU A 3 30.81 -20.15 17.50
N PRO A 4 29.80 -20.87 18.05
CA PRO A 4 28.51 -21.07 17.37
C PRO A 4 27.90 -19.80 16.76
N LEU A 5 28.03 -18.66 17.44
CA LEU A 5 27.54 -17.38 16.93
C LEU A 5 28.32 -16.86 15.71
N ASP A 6 29.62 -17.12 15.61
CA ASP A 6 30.40 -16.77 14.42
C ASP A 6 29.88 -17.54 13.19
N ARG A 7 29.61 -18.84 13.34
CA ARG A 7 29.03 -19.64 12.24
C ARG A 7 27.63 -19.18 11.87
N ALA A 8 26.84 -18.73 12.85
CA ALA A 8 25.52 -18.16 12.58
C ALA A 8 25.64 -16.80 11.87
N ARG A 9 26.67 -16.00 12.18
CA ARG A 9 26.99 -14.75 11.50
C ARG A 9 27.41 -14.98 10.05
N ASP A 10 28.29 -15.94 9.80
CA ASP A 10 28.69 -16.35 8.45
C ASP A 10 27.45 -16.72 7.60
N TRP A 11 26.48 -17.39 8.24
CA TRP A 11 25.22 -17.78 7.61
C TRP A 11 24.31 -16.57 7.33
N PHE A 12 23.85 -15.90 8.38
CA PHE A 12 22.80 -14.88 8.29
C PHE A 12 23.27 -13.52 7.77
N VAL A 13 24.56 -13.20 7.88
CA VAL A 13 25.09 -11.86 7.58
C VAL A 13 26.03 -11.87 6.39
N ASP A 14 26.97 -12.81 6.34
CA ASP A 14 28.09 -12.80 5.39
C ASP A 14 27.77 -13.52 4.07
N GLY A 15 26.48 -13.58 3.74
CA GLY A 15 25.97 -13.94 2.42
C GLY A 15 25.83 -15.44 2.16
N GLN A 16 26.26 -16.34 3.05
CA GLN A 16 26.10 -17.78 2.82
C GLN A 16 24.63 -18.20 2.73
N MET A 17 23.72 -17.53 3.44
CA MET A 17 22.28 -17.78 3.37
C MET A 17 21.71 -17.63 1.95
N ALA A 18 22.26 -16.73 1.13
CA ALA A 18 21.82 -16.49 -0.24
C ALA A 18 22.06 -17.73 -1.14
N SER A 19 23.01 -18.60 -0.79
CA SER A 19 23.30 -19.83 -1.52
C SER A 19 22.24 -20.93 -1.35
N ALA A 20 21.33 -20.80 -0.39
CA ALA A 20 20.23 -21.72 -0.17
C ALA A 20 18.91 -21.12 -0.64
N ARG A 21 18.09 -21.92 -1.33
CA ARG A 21 16.69 -21.58 -1.57
C ARG A 21 15.99 -21.37 -0.22
N GLY A 22 15.03 -20.45 -0.14
CA GLY A 22 14.29 -20.19 1.09
C GLY A 22 13.51 -18.88 1.04
N ARG A 23 12.73 -18.62 2.09
CA ARG A 23 11.86 -17.42 2.20
C ARG A 23 12.33 -16.40 3.25
N LEU A 24 13.43 -16.65 3.95
CA LEU A 24 13.97 -15.72 4.94
C LEU A 24 14.86 -14.68 4.25
N ALA A 25 14.50 -13.39 4.35
CA ALA A 25 15.25 -12.28 3.76
C ALA A 25 16.52 -11.94 4.56
N GLN A 26 17.50 -11.26 3.94
CA GLN A 26 18.79 -10.92 4.57
C GLN A 26 18.62 -10.09 5.87
N THR A 27 17.75 -9.08 5.84
CA THR A 27 17.46 -8.22 7.00
C THR A 27 16.83 -8.99 8.15
N GLN A 28 15.95 -9.95 7.82
CA GLN A 28 15.31 -10.84 8.79
C GLN A 28 16.33 -11.80 9.41
N GLY A 29 17.23 -12.36 8.60
CA GLY A 29 18.36 -13.17 9.09
C GLY A 29 19.27 -12.40 10.06
N ARG A 30 19.61 -11.14 9.73
CA ARG A 30 20.36 -10.25 10.63
C ARG A 30 19.65 -10.03 11.96
N ALA A 31 18.33 -9.84 11.94
CA ALA A 31 17.55 -9.71 13.15
C ALA A 31 17.56 -11.00 13.99
N VAL A 32 17.40 -12.16 13.36
CA VAL A 32 17.49 -13.47 14.05
C VAL A 32 18.84 -13.62 14.73
N LEU A 33 19.95 -13.30 14.07
CA LEU A 33 21.27 -13.34 14.69
C LEU A 33 21.36 -12.41 15.91
N ALA A 34 20.94 -11.15 15.78
CA ALA A 34 21.00 -10.18 16.86
C ALA A 34 20.24 -10.63 18.12
N LEU A 35 19.08 -11.28 17.93
CA LEU A 35 18.30 -11.86 19.02
C LEU A 35 19.05 -13.02 19.70
N LEU A 36 19.69 -13.90 18.91
CA LEU A 36 20.45 -15.04 19.41
C LEU A 36 21.72 -14.61 20.17
N GLU A 37 22.41 -13.57 19.69
CA GLU A 37 23.57 -12.97 20.34
C GLU A 37 23.20 -12.33 21.67
N GLU A 38 22.07 -11.61 21.70
CA GLU A 38 21.54 -11.01 22.92
C GLU A 38 21.15 -12.07 23.96
N GLN A 39 20.57 -13.19 23.54
CA GLN A 39 20.32 -14.34 24.42
C GLN A 39 21.59 -14.92 25.01
N ARG A 40 22.65 -15.10 24.20
CA ARG A 40 23.94 -15.57 24.69
C ARG A 40 24.54 -14.62 25.71
N ARG A 41 24.47 -13.31 25.45
CA ARG A 41 24.97 -12.26 26.35
C ARG A 41 24.26 -12.26 27.71
N GLN A 42 22.98 -12.59 27.71
CA GLN A 42 22.17 -12.74 28.93
C GLN A 42 22.31 -14.13 29.59
N GLY A 43 23.08 -15.05 29.00
CA GLY A 43 23.24 -16.41 29.52
C GLY A 43 22.02 -17.31 29.36
N LEU A 44 21.09 -16.96 28.46
CA LEU A 44 19.93 -17.82 28.19
C LEU A 44 20.37 -19.09 27.47
N ALA A 45 19.93 -20.23 27.99
CA ALA A 45 20.12 -21.54 27.40
C ALA A 45 18.77 -22.22 27.20
N GLY A 46 18.67 -23.07 26.19
CA GLY A 46 17.46 -23.82 25.90
C GLY A 46 17.43 -24.29 24.46
N ALA A 47 16.39 -25.03 24.09
CA ALA A 47 16.20 -25.47 22.72
C ALA A 47 16.01 -24.28 21.77
N LEU A 48 16.40 -24.46 20.51
CA LEU A 48 15.98 -23.62 19.40
C LEU A 48 15.00 -24.40 18.55
N ALA A 49 13.94 -23.77 18.07
CA ALA A 49 12.94 -24.46 17.27
C ALA A 49 12.44 -23.64 16.08
N GLU A 50 12.03 -24.35 15.04
CA GLU A 50 11.31 -23.78 13.89
C GLU A 50 10.09 -24.65 13.58
N ILE A 51 8.90 -24.02 13.56
CA ILE A 51 7.65 -24.61 13.09
C ILE A 51 7.43 -24.16 11.65
N GLY A 52 7.06 -25.11 10.78
CA GLY A 52 6.88 -24.95 9.33
C GLY A 52 8.17 -24.80 8.54
N VAL A 53 9.15 -25.65 8.86
CA VAL A 53 10.44 -25.72 8.14
C VAL A 53 10.20 -25.96 6.64
N PHE A 54 10.59 -24.99 5.81
CA PHE A 54 10.51 -25.10 4.36
C PHE A 54 11.67 -25.95 3.80
N VAL A 55 12.74 -25.32 3.30
CA VAL A 55 13.95 -26.01 2.80
C VAL A 55 15.21 -25.68 3.62
N GLY A 56 15.01 -25.20 4.85
CA GLY A 56 16.03 -25.17 5.91
C GLY A 56 16.78 -23.86 6.12
N ARG A 57 16.45 -22.77 5.41
CA ARG A 57 17.20 -21.50 5.51
C ARG A 57 17.26 -20.95 6.95
N GLY A 58 16.15 -20.97 7.68
CA GLY A 58 16.11 -20.63 9.11
C GLY A 58 16.82 -21.68 9.97
N LEU A 59 16.40 -22.94 9.84
CA LEU A 59 16.88 -24.08 10.63
C LEU A 59 18.40 -24.25 10.61
N ILE A 60 19.04 -24.06 9.45
CA ILE A 60 20.51 -24.11 9.31
C ILE A 60 21.17 -23.05 10.20
N GLY A 61 20.64 -21.83 10.20
CA GLY A 61 21.17 -20.75 11.04
C GLY A 61 20.95 -21.01 12.52
N LEU A 62 19.80 -21.57 12.90
CA LEU A 62 19.54 -21.98 14.29
C LEU A 62 20.49 -23.10 14.74
N ALA A 63 20.74 -24.08 13.88
CA ALA A 63 21.69 -25.17 14.13
C ALA A 63 23.13 -24.67 14.31
N ARG A 64 23.55 -23.69 13.50
CA ARG A 64 24.87 -23.06 13.62
C ARG A 64 25.01 -22.28 14.93
N ALA A 65 23.95 -21.58 15.36
CA ALA A 65 23.92 -20.78 16.58
C ALA A 65 23.80 -21.60 17.89
N ALA A 66 23.39 -22.87 17.80
CA ALA A 66 23.19 -23.75 18.95
C ALA A 66 24.51 -24.02 19.69
N ALA A 67 24.52 -23.83 21.01
CA ALA A 67 25.64 -24.23 21.85
C ALA A 67 25.80 -25.76 21.89
N PRO A 68 26.99 -26.27 22.26
CA PRO A 68 27.14 -27.66 22.67
C PRO A 68 26.11 -28.00 23.77
N GLY A 69 25.35 -29.08 23.56
CA GLY A 69 24.29 -29.52 24.48
C GLY A 69 22.91 -28.90 24.22
N GLU A 70 22.80 -27.86 23.40
CA GLU A 70 21.49 -27.35 22.98
C GLU A 70 20.91 -28.19 21.82
N ARG A 71 19.61 -28.46 21.90
CA ARG A 71 18.84 -29.16 20.87
C ARG A 71 18.25 -28.18 19.88
N VAL A 72 18.15 -28.59 18.62
CA VAL A 72 17.42 -27.86 17.58
C VAL A 72 16.27 -28.70 17.07
N PHE A 73 15.03 -28.21 17.19
CA PHE A 73 13.84 -28.92 16.72
C PHE A 73 13.25 -28.26 15.47
N GLY A 74 13.07 -29.04 14.41
CA GLY A 74 12.40 -28.60 13.20
C GLY A 74 11.10 -29.37 12.99
N LEU A 75 9.97 -28.69 12.96
CA LEU A 75 8.69 -29.27 12.52
C LEU A 75 8.43 -28.83 11.09
N GLN A 76 8.56 -29.75 10.13
CA GLN A 76 8.13 -29.54 8.76
C GLN A 76 6.63 -29.83 8.67
N THR A 77 5.81 -28.77 8.60
CA THR A 77 4.36 -28.91 8.49
C THR A 77 3.97 -29.47 7.13
N GLU A 78 2.94 -30.31 7.11
CA GLU A 78 2.39 -30.84 5.87
C GLU A 78 1.57 -29.75 5.17
N VAL A 79 2.16 -29.12 4.15
CA VAL A 79 1.49 -28.12 3.32
C VAL A 79 1.09 -28.75 1.99
N ALA A 80 -0.03 -28.32 1.41
CA ALA A 80 -0.42 -28.73 0.06
C ALA A 80 0.69 -28.38 -0.96
N GLY A 81 1.34 -29.40 -1.53
CA GLY A 81 2.47 -29.20 -2.45
C GLY A 81 3.39 -30.42 -2.57
N PRO A 82 4.49 -30.30 -3.34
CA PRO A 82 5.48 -31.37 -3.46
C PRO A 82 6.19 -31.62 -2.13
N ASP A 83 6.55 -32.87 -1.88
CA ASP A 83 7.36 -33.24 -0.72
C ASP A 83 8.77 -32.64 -0.84
N LEU A 84 9.08 -31.69 0.05
CA LEU A 84 10.37 -31.02 0.10
C LEU A 84 11.32 -31.60 1.16
N THR A 85 10.94 -32.68 1.87
CA THR A 85 11.81 -33.34 2.84
C THR A 85 13.16 -33.75 2.22
N PRO A 86 13.23 -34.32 0.99
CA PRO A 86 14.52 -34.67 0.39
C PRO A 86 15.41 -33.44 0.10
N GLU A 87 14.82 -32.32 -0.31
CA GLU A 87 15.55 -31.07 -0.56
C GLU A 87 16.05 -30.46 0.75
N LEU A 88 15.22 -30.46 1.80
CA LEU A 88 15.59 -30.03 3.15
C LEU A 88 16.77 -30.84 3.69
N VAL A 89 16.69 -32.17 3.68
CA VAL A 89 17.76 -33.05 4.18
C VAL A 89 19.06 -32.80 3.42
N ARG A 90 19.00 -32.71 2.09
CA ARG A 90 20.17 -32.37 1.26
C ARG A 90 20.76 -31.02 1.65
N ASN A 91 19.92 -30.00 1.85
CA ASN A 91 20.39 -28.67 2.23
C ASN A 91 21.07 -28.64 3.59
N LEU A 92 20.56 -29.40 4.57
CA LEU A 92 21.18 -29.56 5.88
C LEU A 92 22.54 -30.25 5.76
N GLN A 93 22.62 -31.38 5.05
CA GLN A 93 23.86 -32.14 4.86
C GLN A 93 24.96 -31.34 4.14
N LEU A 94 24.59 -30.54 3.14
CA LEU A 94 25.54 -29.72 2.41
C LEU A 94 26.12 -28.56 3.24
N ARG A 95 25.44 -28.14 4.31
CA ARG A 95 25.70 -26.87 4.99
C ARG A 95 25.94 -26.97 6.49
N LEU A 96 25.88 -28.16 7.07
CA LEU A 96 26.10 -28.36 8.50
C LEU A 96 27.16 -29.44 8.69
N SER A 97 27.97 -29.28 9.74
CA SER A 97 28.87 -30.33 10.21
C SER A 97 28.08 -31.49 10.83
N GLU A 98 28.70 -32.66 10.93
CA GLU A 98 28.09 -33.84 11.58
C GLU A 98 27.65 -33.55 13.03
N ALA A 99 28.44 -32.77 13.78
CA ALA A 99 28.11 -32.37 15.14
C ALA A 99 26.90 -31.41 15.22
N GLU A 100 26.67 -30.57 14.20
CA GLU A 100 25.49 -29.70 14.12
C GLU A 100 24.26 -30.50 13.68
N LEU A 101 24.41 -31.39 12.69
CA LEU A 101 23.35 -32.30 12.25
C LEU A 101 22.85 -33.19 13.40
N GLY A 102 23.77 -33.72 14.21
CA GLY A 102 23.43 -34.56 15.36
C GLY A 102 22.60 -33.88 16.45
N ARG A 103 22.47 -32.54 16.42
CA ARG A 103 21.62 -31.77 17.34
C ARG A 103 20.22 -31.50 16.80
N ILE A 104 20.00 -31.75 15.50
CA ILE A 104 18.72 -31.49 14.85
C ILE A 104 17.81 -32.69 15.02
N ALA A 105 16.64 -32.46 15.61
CA ALA A 105 15.52 -33.37 15.56
C ALA A 105 14.49 -32.82 14.56
N LEU A 106 14.36 -33.48 13.41
CA LEU A 106 13.40 -33.11 12.37
C LEU A 106 12.17 -34.03 12.46
N ARG A 107 10.97 -33.45 12.47
CA ARG A 107 9.71 -34.18 12.38
C ARG A 107 8.87 -33.60 11.25
N ARG A 108 8.20 -34.46 10.50
CA ARG A 108 7.13 -34.08 9.57
C ARG A 108 5.79 -34.50 10.18
N ALA A 109 4.89 -33.55 10.38
CA ALA A 109 3.55 -33.75 10.91
C ALA A 109 2.75 -32.43 10.81
N SER A 110 1.43 -32.48 10.94
CA SER A 110 0.67 -31.28 11.25
C SER A 110 1.00 -30.79 12.65
N SER A 111 1.12 -29.48 12.85
CA SER A 111 1.32 -28.93 14.19
C SER A 111 0.12 -29.16 15.11
N SER A 112 -1.08 -29.31 14.55
CA SER A 112 -2.31 -29.64 15.29
C SER A 112 -2.26 -31.01 15.98
N GLU A 113 -1.34 -31.90 15.58
CA GLU A 113 -1.11 -33.19 16.21
C GLU A 113 -0.25 -33.11 17.48
N LEU A 114 0.36 -31.95 17.73
CA LEU A 114 1.15 -31.70 18.93
C LEU A 114 0.31 -30.93 19.94
N ASP A 115 0.28 -31.42 21.17
CA ASP A 115 -0.11 -30.63 22.34
C ASP A 115 1.14 -30.04 23.02
N ALA A 116 0.91 -29.24 24.06
CA ALA A 116 1.99 -28.59 24.82
C ALA A 116 2.98 -29.59 25.45
N SER A 117 2.51 -30.78 25.86
CA SER A 117 3.33 -31.81 26.50
C SER A 117 4.24 -32.48 25.47
N ALA A 118 3.67 -32.89 24.34
CA ALA A 118 4.41 -33.46 23.21
C ALA A 118 5.44 -32.46 22.68
N TRP A 119 5.07 -31.18 22.55
CA TRP A 119 5.97 -30.10 22.16
C TRP A 119 7.16 -29.96 23.11
N ALA A 120 6.92 -29.84 24.43
CA ALA A 120 8.00 -29.76 25.42
C ALA A 120 8.89 -31.01 25.43
N GLY A 121 8.31 -32.19 25.19
CA GLY A 121 9.05 -33.45 25.05
C GLY A 121 10.02 -33.45 23.86
N HIS A 122 9.61 -32.91 22.71
CA HIS A 122 10.48 -32.77 21.53
C HIS A 122 11.60 -31.76 21.72
N LEU A 123 11.34 -30.70 22.49
CA LEU A 123 12.34 -29.69 22.87
C LEU A 123 13.32 -30.20 23.94
N GLN A 124 12.93 -31.23 24.71
CA GLN A 124 13.65 -31.72 25.89
C GLN A 124 13.84 -30.64 26.97
N GLY A 125 12.82 -29.80 27.17
CA GLY A 125 12.84 -28.68 28.10
C GLY A 125 12.15 -27.45 27.53
N SER A 126 12.62 -26.26 27.92
CA SER A 126 12.15 -24.99 27.37
C SER A 126 12.94 -24.57 26.14
N ALA A 127 12.28 -23.86 25.23
CA ALA A 127 12.92 -23.21 24.10
C ALA A 127 13.30 -21.78 24.47
N ARG A 128 14.55 -21.38 24.19
CA ARG A 128 14.93 -19.97 24.25
C ARG A 128 14.55 -19.24 22.96
N PHE A 129 14.46 -19.94 21.84
CA PHE A 129 14.14 -19.32 20.55
C PHE A 129 13.18 -20.21 19.76
N VAL A 130 12.05 -19.66 19.32
CA VAL A 130 11.10 -20.34 18.44
C VAL A 130 10.80 -19.47 17.24
N ARG A 131 10.92 -20.02 16.03
CA ARG A 131 10.48 -19.37 14.79
C ARG A 131 9.20 -20.05 14.30
N LEU A 132 8.20 -19.26 13.97
CA LEU A 132 6.96 -19.71 13.35
C LEU A 132 6.97 -19.26 11.90
N SER A 133 7.11 -20.23 10.99
CA SER A 133 7.21 -20.01 9.55
C SER A 133 6.19 -20.87 8.81
N GLY A 134 5.69 -20.43 7.65
CA GLY A 134 4.91 -21.31 6.77
C GLY A 134 3.50 -21.66 7.23
N GLN A 135 2.82 -20.75 7.93
CA GLN A 135 1.42 -20.93 8.31
C GLN A 135 0.51 -20.83 7.08
N ALA A 136 -0.40 -21.79 6.95
CA ALA A 136 -1.35 -21.83 5.84
C ALA A 136 -2.65 -21.07 6.13
N ASP A 137 -3.06 -21.02 7.41
CA ASP A 137 -4.34 -20.46 7.85
C ASP A 137 -4.34 -19.95 9.30
N ARG A 138 -5.44 -19.29 9.69
CA ARG A 138 -5.62 -18.72 11.04
C ARG A 138 -5.59 -19.78 12.16
N PRO A 139 -6.31 -20.92 12.07
CA PRO A 139 -6.27 -21.94 13.13
C PRO A 139 -4.86 -22.48 13.39
N SER A 140 -4.10 -22.76 12.33
CA SER A 140 -2.74 -23.28 12.45
C SER A 140 -1.82 -22.28 13.13
N LEU A 141 -1.87 -20.99 12.72
CA LEU A 141 -1.09 -19.94 13.35
C LEU A 141 -1.39 -19.77 14.85
N ARG A 142 -2.67 -19.81 15.23
CA ARG A 142 -3.07 -19.71 16.65
C ARG A 142 -2.55 -20.90 17.46
N HIS A 143 -2.62 -22.10 16.90
CA HIS A 143 -2.12 -23.31 17.53
C HIS A 143 -0.60 -23.28 17.68
N ASP A 144 0.13 -22.92 16.61
CA ASP A 144 1.59 -22.80 16.59
C ASP A 144 2.10 -21.79 17.63
N LEU A 145 1.44 -20.64 17.73
CA LEU A 145 1.77 -19.63 18.76
C LEU A 145 1.50 -20.16 20.17
N THR A 146 0.45 -20.95 20.34
CA THR A 146 0.12 -21.58 21.64
C THR A 146 1.19 -22.59 22.03
N LEU A 147 1.65 -23.44 21.10
CA LEU A 147 2.76 -24.37 21.34
C LEU A 147 4.05 -23.62 21.69
N ALA A 148 4.41 -22.61 20.88
CA ALA A 148 5.61 -21.81 21.11
C ALA A 148 5.59 -21.13 22.48
N ALA A 149 4.46 -20.57 22.89
CA ALA A 149 4.30 -19.92 24.19
C ALA A 149 4.37 -20.92 25.36
N ALA A 150 3.81 -22.12 25.21
CA ALA A 150 3.68 -23.10 26.29
C ALA A 150 5.01 -23.63 26.85
N ALA A 151 6.07 -23.66 26.02
CA ALA A 151 7.40 -24.11 26.42
C ALA A 151 8.48 -23.03 26.25
N LEU A 152 8.10 -21.74 26.21
CA LEU A 152 9.05 -20.64 26.09
C LEU A 152 9.80 -20.43 27.42
N ALA A 153 11.13 -20.37 27.37
CA ALA A 153 11.94 -20.02 28.54
C ALA A 153 11.66 -18.58 28.97
N PRO A 154 11.84 -18.22 30.26
CA PRO A 154 11.88 -16.82 30.68
C PRO A 154 12.94 -16.04 29.89
N GLY A 155 12.53 -14.93 29.28
CA GLY A 155 13.33 -14.14 28.35
C GLY A 155 13.44 -14.74 26.95
N GLY A 156 12.81 -15.88 26.67
CA GLY A 156 12.79 -16.51 25.35
C GLY A 156 12.03 -15.70 24.31
N VAL A 157 12.34 -15.93 23.04
CA VAL A 157 11.83 -15.16 21.89
C VAL A 157 11.04 -16.04 20.94
N ILE A 158 9.94 -15.50 20.44
CA ILE A 158 9.16 -16.06 19.33
C ILE A 158 9.26 -15.10 18.15
N VAL A 159 9.74 -15.58 17.00
CA VAL A 159 9.74 -14.84 15.73
C VAL A 159 8.65 -15.40 14.84
N ILE A 160 7.75 -14.52 14.38
CA ILE A 160 6.57 -14.89 13.60
C ILE A 160 6.71 -14.24 12.23
N ASP A 161 6.75 -15.04 11.17
CA ASP A 161 6.84 -14.55 9.80
C ASP A 161 5.47 -14.12 9.25
N ASP A 162 5.50 -13.54 8.04
CA ASP A 162 4.32 -13.28 7.20
C ASP A 162 3.28 -12.34 7.81
N VAL A 163 3.69 -11.51 8.77
CA VAL A 163 2.87 -10.44 9.36
C VAL A 163 2.71 -9.31 8.35
N LEU A 164 1.49 -8.79 8.23
CA LEU A 164 1.11 -7.79 7.21
C LEU A 164 1.44 -8.24 5.78
N SER A 165 1.45 -9.56 5.52
CA SER A 165 1.67 -10.09 4.18
C SER A 165 0.53 -9.71 3.23
N GLU A 166 0.88 -9.07 2.11
CA GLU A 166 -0.06 -8.74 1.03
C GLU A 166 -0.72 -9.99 0.42
N LEU A 167 -0.05 -11.13 0.52
CA LEU A 167 -0.51 -12.42 -0.03
C LEU A 167 -1.40 -13.20 0.93
N ALA A 168 -1.40 -12.83 2.22
CA ALA A 168 -2.13 -13.55 3.26
C ALA A 168 -2.58 -12.59 4.39
N PRO A 169 -3.40 -11.56 4.08
CA PRO A 169 -3.82 -10.56 5.06
C PRO A 169 -4.58 -11.17 6.25
N ASP A 170 -5.26 -12.29 6.00
CA ASP A 170 -6.05 -13.03 6.98
C ASP A 170 -5.21 -13.60 8.14
N LEU A 171 -3.95 -13.97 7.87
CA LEU A 171 -3.01 -14.43 8.88
C LEU A 171 -2.66 -13.34 9.89
N THR A 172 -2.63 -12.07 9.45
CA THR A 172 -2.37 -10.94 10.36
C THR A 172 -3.50 -10.79 11.36
N VAL A 173 -4.75 -10.93 10.92
CA VAL A 173 -5.91 -10.86 11.84
C VAL A 173 -5.84 -11.99 12.86
N GLY A 174 -5.61 -13.23 12.40
CA GLY A 174 -5.47 -14.38 13.29
C GLY A 174 -4.31 -14.24 14.28
N LEU A 175 -3.21 -13.60 13.89
CA LEU A 175 -2.08 -13.30 14.77
C LEU A 175 -2.48 -12.38 15.92
N LEU A 176 -3.18 -11.29 15.62
CA LEU A 176 -3.59 -10.30 16.63
C LEU A 176 -4.54 -10.92 17.65
N GLU A 177 -5.47 -11.76 17.19
CA GLU A 177 -6.37 -12.55 18.04
C GLU A 177 -5.57 -13.52 18.93
N ALA A 178 -4.63 -14.27 18.34
CA ALA A 178 -3.83 -15.25 19.06
C ALA A 178 -2.90 -14.61 20.10
N LEU A 179 -2.26 -13.47 19.79
CA LEU A 179 -1.45 -12.71 20.74
C LEU A 179 -2.29 -12.13 21.89
N SER A 180 -3.50 -11.66 21.60
CA SER A 180 -4.40 -11.15 22.64
C SER A 180 -4.81 -12.24 23.64
N ALA A 181 -4.80 -13.51 23.22
CA ALA A 181 -5.01 -14.67 24.09
C ALA A 181 -3.75 -15.10 24.88
N GLN A 182 -2.59 -14.48 24.64
CA GLN A 182 -1.31 -14.83 25.27
C GLN A 182 -0.76 -13.66 26.10
N PRO A 183 -1.36 -13.33 27.27
CA PRO A 183 -0.99 -12.14 28.05
C PRO A 183 0.44 -12.15 28.63
N GLY A 184 1.06 -13.34 28.66
CA GLY A 184 2.46 -13.53 29.05
C GLY A 184 3.48 -13.14 27.99
N LEU A 185 3.05 -12.89 26.75
CA LEU A 185 3.90 -12.42 25.67
C LEU A 185 3.78 -10.90 25.52
N GLU A 186 4.88 -10.27 25.12
CA GLU A 186 4.91 -8.86 24.71
C GLU A 186 5.60 -8.70 23.35
N ALA A 187 5.09 -7.77 22.55
CA ALA A 187 5.67 -7.42 21.26
C ALA A 187 6.97 -6.63 21.45
N VAL A 188 8.04 -7.09 20.81
CA VAL A 188 9.36 -6.46 20.85
C VAL A 188 9.51 -5.53 19.66
N ALA A 189 9.36 -6.08 18.45
CA ALA A 189 9.66 -5.39 17.21
C ALA A 189 8.86 -5.93 16.02
N LEU A 190 8.56 -5.06 15.06
CA LEU A 190 8.08 -5.39 13.73
C LEU A 190 9.17 -5.04 12.71
N ILE A 191 9.66 -6.05 12.00
CA ILE A 191 10.79 -5.95 11.07
C ILE A 191 10.26 -6.10 9.65
N PRO A 192 10.51 -5.13 8.75
CA PRO A 192 9.96 -5.15 7.41
C PRO A 192 10.65 -6.22 6.56
N ARG A 193 9.93 -6.72 5.56
CA ARG A 193 10.59 -7.43 4.45
C ARG A 193 11.32 -6.41 3.59
N THR A 194 12.63 -6.59 3.43
CA THR A 194 13.45 -5.88 2.44
C THR A 194 13.82 -6.86 1.33
N GLY A 195 13.40 -6.62 0.09
CA GLY A 195 13.70 -7.53 -1.05
C GLY A 195 12.46 -7.93 -1.87
N PRO A 196 12.54 -9.00 -2.70
CA PRO A 196 11.45 -9.47 -3.55
C PRO A 196 10.23 -9.99 -2.76
N ALA A 197 9.04 -9.93 -3.36
CA ALA A 197 7.78 -10.37 -2.73
C ALA A 197 7.72 -11.88 -2.41
N ALA A 198 8.53 -12.70 -3.10
CA ALA A 198 8.60 -14.14 -2.86
C ALA A 198 9.30 -14.54 -1.54
N GLU A 199 9.90 -13.58 -0.84
CA GLU A 199 10.62 -13.79 0.44
C GLU A 199 9.73 -13.50 1.68
N GLY A 200 8.41 -13.73 1.58
CA GLY A 200 7.47 -13.65 2.73
C GLY A 200 6.90 -12.25 3.05
N GLY A 201 6.39 -12.08 4.28
CA GLY A 201 5.91 -10.81 4.84
C GLY A 201 6.84 -10.23 5.93
N ALA A 202 6.37 -9.21 6.67
CA ALA A 202 7.12 -8.67 7.79
C ALA A 202 7.23 -9.69 8.94
N GLN A 203 8.22 -9.53 9.80
CA GLN A 203 8.41 -10.37 10.98
C GLN A 203 7.99 -9.64 12.24
N LEU A 204 7.17 -10.28 13.06
CA LEU A 204 6.91 -9.84 14.43
C LEU A 204 7.77 -10.64 15.40
N VAL A 205 8.48 -9.93 16.27
CA VAL A 205 9.24 -10.50 17.37
C VAL A 205 8.45 -10.31 18.66
N CYS A 206 8.21 -11.41 19.37
CA CYS A 206 7.58 -11.44 20.68
C CYS A 206 8.55 -12.05 21.70
N THR A 207 8.41 -11.68 22.97
CA THR A 207 9.18 -12.25 24.08
C THR A 207 8.29 -12.44 25.30
N SER A 208 8.73 -13.21 26.29
CA SER A 208 8.08 -13.20 27.60
C SER A 208 8.09 -11.79 28.21
N ARG A 209 7.02 -11.39 28.87
CA ARG A 209 6.84 -10.06 29.47
C ARG A 209 8.06 -9.60 30.30
N GLY A 210 8.49 -8.35 30.10
CA GLY A 210 9.61 -7.72 30.82
C GLY A 210 10.99 -7.82 30.16
N ALA A 211 11.13 -8.52 29.03
CA ALA A 211 12.42 -8.73 28.36
C ALA A 211 12.63 -7.89 27.08
N SER A 212 11.60 -7.17 26.60
CA SER A 212 11.63 -6.46 25.31
C SER A 212 12.71 -5.39 25.19
N ALA A 213 13.03 -4.67 26.28
CA ALA A 213 13.97 -3.55 26.23
C ALA A 213 15.37 -3.95 25.75
N ALA A 214 15.86 -5.13 26.18
CA ALA A 214 17.17 -5.63 25.80
C ALA A 214 17.20 -6.03 24.31
N TYR A 215 16.16 -6.73 23.85
CA TYR A 215 16.03 -7.11 22.44
C TYR A 215 15.84 -5.93 21.50
N ARG A 216 15.09 -4.89 21.91
CA ARG A 216 14.97 -3.65 21.13
C ARG A 216 16.33 -3.01 20.89
N ARG A 217 17.18 -2.91 21.92
CA ARG A 217 18.55 -2.36 21.79
C ARG A 217 19.43 -3.21 20.87
N ALA A 218 19.36 -4.54 21.00
CA ALA A 218 20.12 -5.45 20.14
C ALA A 218 19.71 -5.31 18.66
N LEU A 219 18.40 -5.27 18.40
CA LEU A 219 17.87 -5.06 17.06
C LEU A 219 18.21 -3.67 16.51
N ASP A 220 18.14 -2.61 17.33
CA ASP A 220 18.53 -1.26 16.92
C ASP A 220 20.00 -1.26 16.44
N GLY A 221 20.90 -1.93 17.18
CA GLY A 221 22.31 -2.05 16.81
C GLY A 221 22.57 -2.87 15.55
N ALA A 222 21.74 -3.87 15.26
CA ALA A 222 21.94 -4.76 14.11
C ALA A 222 21.27 -4.28 12.81
N LEU A 223 20.16 -3.55 12.93
CA LEU A 223 19.30 -3.15 11.80
C LEU A 223 19.46 -1.68 11.41
N CYS A 224 20.08 -0.85 12.25
CA CYS A 224 20.43 0.54 11.92
C CYS A 224 21.88 0.64 11.43
N PRO A 225 22.21 1.57 10.51
CA PRO A 225 21.37 2.65 9.97
C PRO A 225 20.48 2.34 8.74
N PRO A 226 20.51 1.17 8.06
CA PRO A 226 19.72 1.01 6.83
C PRO A 226 18.20 1.12 7.09
N LEU A 227 17.75 0.75 8.31
CA LEU A 227 16.39 0.97 8.76
C LEU A 227 16.31 2.11 9.78
N ARG A 228 15.14 2.76 9.84
CA ARG A 228 14.77 3.71 10.89
C ARG A 228 13.89 3.01 11.93
N PRO A 229 14.29 2.99 13.21
CA PRO A 229 13.43 2.53 14.29
C PRO A 229 12.43 3.61 14.70
N ALA A 230 11.19 3.20 14.98
CA ALA A 230 10.16 4.02 15.61
C ALA A 230 9.42 3.20 16.68
N LEU A 231 9.15 3.80 17.83
CA LEU A 231 8.29 3.17 18.84
C LEU A 231 6.83 3.48 18.50
N GLN A 232 5.99 2.46 18.42
CA GLN A 232 4.58 2.59 18.07
C GLN A 232 3.72 1.79 19.06
N ARG A 233 2.44 2.14 19.16
CA ARG A 233 1.46 1.32 19.87
C ARG A 233 1.08 0.10 19.03
N PHE A 234 1.03 -1.07 19.65
CA PHE A 234 0.60 -2.31 19.03
C PHE A 234 -0.10 -3.18 20.08
N LEU A 235 -1.36 -3.52 19.83
CA LEU A 235 -2.27 -4.07 20.85
C LEU A 235 -2.27 -3.20 22.11
N SER A 236 -2.09 -3.79 23.29
CA SER A 236 -2.04 -3.10 24.58
C SER A 236 -0.65 -2.59 24.98
N GLY A 237 0.36 -2.75 24.12
CA GLY A 237 1.75 -2.42 24.42
C GLY A 237 2.43 -1.55 23.38
N GLU A 238 3.73 -1.35 23.56
CA GLU A 238 4.60 -0.71 22.58
C GLU A 238 5.33 -1.75 21.74
N VAL A 239 5.63 -1.43 20.48
CA VAL A 239 6.45 -2.24 19.59
C VAL A 239 7.45 -1.35 18.84
N ARG A 240 8.66 -1.86 18.63
CA ARG A 240 9.67 -1.21 17.79
C ARG A 240 9.41 -1.52 16.32
N VAL A 241 8.88 -0.58 15.56
CA VAL A 241 8.67 -0.72 14.12
C VAL A 241 9.92 -0.24 13.40
N TYR A 242 10.49 -1.11 12.56
CA TYR A 242 11.53 -0.72 11.61
C TYR A 242 10.88 -0.41 10.27
N ALA A 243 11.28 0.71 9.68
CA ALA A 243 10.93 1.04 8.30
C ALA A 243 12.21 1.26 7.52
N GLU A 244 12.18 0.96 6.21
CA GLU A 244 13.23 1.45 5.33
C GLU A 244 13.35 2.96 5.54
N ARG A 245 14.59 3.46 5.66
CA ARG A 245 14.75 4.89 5.51
C ARG A 245 14.18 5.23 4.15
N PRO A 246 13.21 6.18 4.05
CA PRO A 246 12.94 6.76 2.75
C PRO A 246 14.30 7.14 2.18
N ALA A 247 14.57 6.78 0.91
CA ALA A 247 15.75 7.27 0.21
C ALA A 247 15.92 8.72 0.65
N ALA A 248 17.10 9.04 1.20
CA ALA A 248 17.33 10.35 1.78
C ALA A 248 16.68 11.37 0.84
N PRO A 249 15.81 12.29 1.31
CA PRO A 249 15.54 13.45 0.48
C PRO A 249 16.92 13.92 0.09
N THR A 250 17.26 13.80 -1.20
CA THR A 250 18.54 14.27 -1.73
C THR A 250 18.77 15.58 -1.04
N ALA A 251 19.85 15.65 -0.24
CA ALA A 251 20.10 16.73 0.70
C ALA A 251 19.53 17.99 0.10
N HIS A 252 18.58 18.63 0.77
CA HIS A 252 18.03 19.91 0.35
C HIS A 252 19.21 20.74 -0.14
N ALA A 253 19.38 20.79 -1.46
CA ALA A 253 20.16 21.81 -2.07
C ALA A 253 19.46 23.07 -1.58
N PRO A 254 20.19 24.04 -0.98
CA PRO A 254 19.57 25.32 -0.69
C PRO A 254 18.88 25.71 -1.99
N ALA A 255 17.57 25.90 -1.88
CA ALA A 255 16.63 26.11 -2.98
C ALA A 255 17.40 26.66 -4.17
N ALA A 256 17.67 25.79 -5.15
CA ALA A 256 18.40 26.20 -6.35
C ALA A 256 17.47 27.16 -7.08
N ALA A 257 17.62 28.43 -6.72
CA ALA A 257 16.89 29.60 -7.20
C ALA A 257 15.48 29.28 -7.71
N ALA A 258 14.61 28.76 -6.82
CA ALA A 258 13.19 28.90 -7.03
C ALA A 258 12.94 30.42 -7.10
N ARG A 259 12.48 30.90 -8.26
CA ARG A 259 11.96 32.26 -8.36
C ARG A 259 10.93 32.43 -7.24
N GLN A 260 11.16 33.46 -6.43
CA GLN A 260 10.28 33.92 -5.35
C GLN A 260 8.84 34.04 -5.86
N GLY A 261 7.85 33.67 -5.05
CA GLY A 261 6.47 34.08 -5.31
C GLY A 261 5.39 33.30 -4.58
N GLU A 262 4.95 32.18 -5.14
CA GLU A 262 3.56 31.74 -4.93
C GLU A 262 3.41 30.22 -4.84
N ALA A 263 2.47 29.78 -3.99
CA ALA A 263 2.09 28.38 -3.84
C ALA A 263 1.47 27.85 -5.15
N LEU A 264 1.71 26.58 -5.49
CA LEU A 264 1.11 25.97 -6.68
C LEU A 264 -0.41 25.82 -6.47
N PRO A 265 -1.27 26.43 -7.33
CA PRO A 265 -2.70 26.24 -7.23
C PRO A 265 -3.08 24.82 -7.67
N VAL A 266 -3.74 24.08 -6.78
CA VAL A 266 -4.31 22.76 -7.07
C VAL A 266 -5.81 22.84 -6.94
N VAL A 267 -6.54 22.56 -8.02
CA VAL A 267 -7.98 22.77 -8.12
C VAL A 267 -8.72 21.44 -8.16
N PHE A 268 -9.72 21.30 -7.29
CA PHE A 268 -10.73 20.25 -7.37
C PHE A 268 -12.06 20.84 -7.84
N ALA A 269 -12.86 20.05 -8.55
CA ALA A 269 -14.26 20.33 -8.80
C ALA A 269 -15.15 19.35 -8.05
N LEU A 270 -16.13 19.87 -7.31
CA LEU A 270 -17.06 19.08 -6.51
C LEU A 270 -18.51 19.49 -6.81
N GLU A 271 -19.27 18.52 -7.30
CA GLU A 271 -20.71 18.58 -7.27
C GLU A 271 -21.23 17.45 -6.38
N ASP A 272 -21.84 17.83 -5.26
CA ASP A 272 -22.20 16.90 -4.20
C ASP A 272 -23.71 16.61 -4.17
N ARG A 273 -24.29 16.22 -5.31
CA ARG A 273 -25.75 15.96 -5.40
C ARG A 273 -26.24 14.90 -4.41
N SER A 274 -25.40 13.90 -4.13
CA SER A 274 -25.74 12.80 -3.23
C SER A 274 -25.49 13.12 -1.75
N GLY A 275 -24.88 14.28 -1.44
CA GLY A 275 -24.44 14.65 -0.08
C GLY A 275 -23.28 13.80 0.45
N SER A 276 -22.62 13.03 -0.42
CA SER A 276 -21.65 12.01 -0.04
C SER A 276 -20.41 11.97 -0.95
N TYR A 277 -20.43 12.64 -2.10
CA TYR A 277 -19.32 12.61 -3.05
C TYR A 277 -18.11 13.40 -2.54
N TRP A 278 -18.34 14.38 -1.65
CA TRP A 278 -17.29 15.12 -0.95
C TRP A 278 -16.33 14.22 -0.15
N LEU A 279 -16.74 13.01 0.23
CA LEU A 279 -15.87 12.03 0.90
C LEU A 279 -14.70 11.61 0.02
N ASN A 280 -14.90 11.49 -1.30
CA ASN A 280 -13.83 11.20 -2.24
C ASN A 280 -12.86 12.38 -2.29
N THR A 281 -13.38 13.62 -2.38
CA THR A 281 -12.57 14.84 -2.35
C THR A 281 -11.75 14.95 -1.06
N ALA A 282 -12.30 14.54 0.09
CA ALA A 282 -11.58 14.54 1.37
C ALA A 282 -10.39 13.57 1.37
N VAL A 283 -10.55 12.39 0.78
CA VAL A 283 -9.46 11.41 0.62
C VAL A 283 -8.43 11.91 -0.40
N ALA A 284 -8.87 12.47 -1.53
CA ALA A 284 -7.99 13.06 -2.54
C ALA A 284 -7.14 14.20 -1.94
N LEU A 285 -7.77 15.15 -1.25
CA LEU A 285 -7.11 16.23 -0.51
C LEU A 285 -6.10 15.71 0.52
N THR A 286 -6.49 14.71 1.31
CA THR A 286 -5.62 14.08 2.31
C THR A 286 -4.37 13.47 1.66
N SER A 287 -4.57 12.67 0.60
CA SER A 287 -3.46 12.02 -0.11
C SER A 287 -2.54 13.04 -0.79
N LEU A 288 -3.10 14.11 -1.39
CA LEU A 288 -2.36 15.20 -1.99
C LEU A 288 -1.47 15.92 -0.96
N ALA A 289 -2.07 16.36 0.14
CA ALA A 289 -1.38 17.11 1.18
C ALA A 289 -0.24 16.33 1.83
N GLN A 290 -0.40 15.01 2.01
CA GLN A 290 0.62 14.14 2.59
C GLN A 290 1.85 13.94 1.71
N HIS A 291 1.72 14.14 0.39
CA HIS A 291 2.80 13.87 -0.57
C HIS A 291 3.36 15.11 -1.27
N ALA A 292 2.68 16.26 -1.18
CA ALA A 292 3.19 17.52 -1.70
C ALA A 292 4.49 17.94 -0.99
N ARG A 293 5.55 18.26 -1.75
CA ARG A 293 6.83 18.73 -1.19
C ARG A 293 7.08 20.22 -1.37
N ARG A 294 6.34 20.85 -2.28
CA ARG A 294 6.30 22.31 -2.45
C ARG A 294 5.05 22.88 -1.80
N GLN A 295 5.05 24.18 -1.54
CA GLN A 295 3.83 24.86 -1.10
C GLN A 295 2.75 24.75 -2.18
N ILE A 296 1.56 24.31 -1.76
CA ILE A 296 0.36 24.22 -2.59
C ILE A 296 -0.75 25.06 -1.94
N HIS A 297 -1.67 25.58 -2.75
CA HIS A 297 -2.92 26.16 -2.32
C HIS A 297 -4.04 25.36 -2.97
N VAL A 298 -4.89 24.73 -2.17
CA VAL A 298 -6.01 23.96 -2.68
C VAL A 298 -7.22 24.86 -2.90
N HIS A 299 -7.80 24.80 -4.10
CA HIS A 299 -9.04 25.48 -4.43
C HIS A 299 -10.12 24.44 -4.74
N LEU A 300 -11.27 24.53 -4.09
CA LEU A 300 -12.42 23.68 -4.37
C LEU A 300 -13.49 24.51 -5.07
N LEU A 301 -13.68 24.25 -6.35
CA LEU A 301 -14.79 24.78 -7.11
C LEU A 301 -16.01 23.91 -6.83
N HIS A 302 -17.10 24.50 -6.33
CA HIS A 302 -18.24 23.72 -5.88
C HIS A 302 -19.59 24.32 -6.31
N ALA A 303 -20.62 23.48 -6.34
CA ALA A 303 -21.99 23.94 -6.55
C ALA A 303 -22.43 24.87 -5.39
N PRO A 304 -23.25 25.91 -5.63
CA PRO A 304 -23.62 26.88 -4.59
C PRO A 304 -24.23 26.27 -3.32
N ASP A 305 -24.82 25.09 -3.45
CA ASP A 305 -25.52 24.31 -2.42
C ASP A 305 -24.64 23.26 -1.71
N LEU A 306 -23.30 23.39 -1.76
CA LEU A 306 -22.39 22.50 -1.03
C LEU A 306 -22.79 22.37 0.45
N HIS A 307 -23.01 21.13 0.90
CA HIS A 307 -23.50 20.85 2.24
C HIS A 307 -22.55 21.37 3.32
N GLU A 308 -23.12 21.98 4.38
CA GLU A 308 -22.34 22.52 5.49
C GLU A 308 -21.39 21.51 6.15
N THR A 309 -21.80 20.23 6.26
CA THR A 309 -20.92 19.16 6.75
C THR A 309 -19.69 19.01 5.88
N ALA A 310 -19.85 18.95 4.55
CA ALA A 310 -18.74 18.85 3.61
C ALA A 310 -17.82 20.08 3.71
N ARG A 311 -18.39 21.29 3.72
CA ARG A 311 -17.67 22.56 3.88
C ARG A 311 -16.80 22.56 5.13
N ARG A 312 -17.40 22.28 6.29
CA ARG A 312 -16.71 22.26 7.59
C ARG A 312 -15.60 21.21 7.60
N ARG A 313 -15.89 19.98 7.17
CA ARG A 313 -14.96 18.85 7.27
C ARG A 313 -13.78 18.97 6.32
N LEU A 314 -13.98 19.43 5.09
CA LEU A 314 -12.88 19.68 4.16
C LEU A 314 -11.94 20.77 4.69
N ALA A 315 -12.48 21.83 5.30
CA ALA A 315 -11.68 22.89 5.94
C ALA A 315 -10.88 22.36 7.14
N GLU A 316 -11.50 21.60 8.04
CA GLU A 316 -10.83 20.99 9.19
C GLU A 316 -9.70 20.03 8.76
N ILE A 317 -9.93 19.22 7.71
CA ILE A 317 -8.92 18.33 7.15
C ILE A 317 -7.73 19.14 6.61
N ALA A 318 -7.99 20.15 5.78
CA ALA A 318 -6.94 20.99 5.20
C ALA A 318 -6.12 21.72 6.27
N ASP A 319 -6.78 22.33 7.26
CA ASP A 319 -6.14 23.04 8.37
C ASP A 319 -5.26 22.11 9.21
N SER A 320 -5.75 20.90 9.52
CA SER A 320 -4.98 19.88 10.25
C SER A 320 -3.69 19.44 9.55
N MET A 321 -3.56 19.70 8.25
CA MET A 321 -2.39 19.38 7.43
C MET A 321 -1.59 20.62 7.04
N GLY A 322 -2.00 21.81 7.49
CA GLY A 322 -1.34 23.08 7.16
C GLY A 322 -1.43 23.45 5.68
N VAL A 323 -2.49 23.01 4.98
CA VAL A 323 -2.70 23.33 3.57
C VAL A 323 -3.80 24.38 3.43
N PRO A 324 -3.54 25.56 2.84
CA PRO A 324 -4.57 26.54 2.55
C PRO A 324 -5.66 25.97 1.64
N LEU A 325 -6.93 26.14 2.03
CA LEU A 325 -8.10 25.73 1.26
C LEU A 325 -9.00 26.93 0.98
N THR A 326 -9.31 27.18 -0.29
CA THR A 326 -10.30 28.17 -0.72
C THR A 326 -11.49 27.49 -1.37
N LEU A 327 -12.69 27.74 -0.83
CA LEU A 327 -13.95 27.22 -1.37
C LEU A 327 -14.59 28.29 -2.26
N THR A 328 -14.76 28.00 -3.55
CA THR A 328 -15.33 28.94 -4.52
C THR A 328 -16.65 28.38 -5.07
N PRO A 329 -17.80 29.00 -4.75
CA PRO A 329 -19.05 28.61 -5.36
C PRO A 329 -19.05 29.02 -6.84
N VAL A 330 -19.48 28.11 -7.72
CA VAL A 330 -19.57 28.33 -9.15
C VAL A 330 -21.01 28.14 -9.61
N ALA A 331 -21.60 29.21 -10.14
CA ALA A 331 -22.92 29.15 -10.75
C ALA A 331 -22.82 28.66 -12.20
N LEU A 332 -23.76 27.81 -12.61
CA LEU A 332 -23.88 27.40 -14.01
C LEU A 332 -24.34 28.59 -14.88
N PRO A 333 -23.87 28.70 -16.14
CA PRO A 333 -24.28 29.76 -17.05
C PRO A 333 -25.78 29.74 -17.34
N ALA A 334 -26.40 30.92 -17.44
CA ALA A 334 -27.78 31.06 -17.89
C ALA A 334 -27.92 30.59 -19.36
N GLY A 335 -28.75 29.57 -19.60
CA GLY A 335 -28.97 28.99 -20.93
C GLY A 335 -28.29 27.63 -21.17
N LEU A 336 -27.53 27.12 -20.21
CA LEU A 336 -27.02 25.76 -20.24
C LEU A 336 -28.16 24.79 -19.90
N ASP A 337 -28.63 24.01 -20.89
CA ASP A 337 -29.61 22.95 -20.65
C ASP A 337 -28.95 21.85 -19.81
N PRO A 338 -29.42 21.58 -18.57
CA PRO A 338 -28.87 20.49 -17.76
C PRO A 338 -28.95 19.12 -18.45
N LYS A 339 -29.88 18.94 -19.42
CA LYS A 339 -29.97 17.72 -20.24
C LYS A 339 -28.87 17.62 -21.29
N ALA A 340 -28.28 18.73 -21.73
CA ALA A 340 -27.14 18.73 -22.63
C ALA A 340 -25.86 18.18 -21.96
N LEU A 341 -25.81 18.20 -20.62
CA LEU A 341 -24.76 17.52 -19.84
C LEU A 341 -24.94 16.00 -19.73
N ARG A 342 -26.09 15.45 -20.18
CA ARG A 342 -26.43 14.01 -20.13
C ARG A 342 -26.11 13.39 -18.76
N SER A 343 -25.30 12.33 -18.73
CA SER A 343 -24.91 11.56 -17.54
C SER A 343 -23.87 12.26 -16.66
N PHE A 344 -23.34 13.42 -17.09
CA PHE A 344 -22.22 14.08 -16.44
C PHE A 344 -22.68 15.29 -15.63
N GLY A 345 -22.08 15.46 -14.46
CA GLY A 345 -22.43 16.52 -13.51
C GLY A 345 -21.84 17.88 -13.89
N PRO A 346 -22.49 19.01 -13.55
CA PRO A 346 -21.94 20.36 -13.39
C PRO A 346 -20.46 20.50 -12.99
N ALA A 347 -19.89 19.54 -12.26
CA ALA A 347 -18.44 19.49 -11.99
C ALA A 347 -17.56 19.59 -13.26
N ALA A 348 -18.04 19.07 -14.39
CA ALA A 348 -17.36 19.18 -15.68
C ALA A 348 -17.26 20.63 -16.19
N ILE A 349 -18.19 21.51 -15.82
CA ILE A 349 -18.14 22.93 -16.19
C ILE A 349 -17.15 23.68 -15.30
N TYR A 350 -17.02 23.28 -14.04
CA TYR A 350 -16.14 23.96 -13.10
C TYR A 350 -14.67 23.91 -13.54
N ARG A 351 -14.22 22.79 -14.11
CA ARG A 351 -12.85 22.69 -14.67
C ARG A 351 -12.62 23.63 -15.85
N LEU A 352 -13.64 23.88 -16.67
CA LEU A 352 -13.54 24.79 -17.83
C LEU A 352 -13.44 26.26 -17.44
N ILE A 353 -13.84 26.62 -16.22
CA ILE A 353 -13.77 27.98 -15.70
C ILE A 353 -12.37 28.30 -15.14
N ILE A 354 -11.52 27.30 -14.93
CA ILE A 354 -10.17 27.45 -14.34
C ILE A 354 -9.32 28.49 -15.06
N PRO A 355 -9.19 28.51 -16.41
CA PRO A 355 -8.37 29.52 -17.08
C PRO A 355 -8.80 30.95 -16.76
N ARG A 356 -10.10 31.19 -16.59
CA ARG A 356 -10.62 32.52 -16.25
C ARG A 356 -10.36 32.89 -14.80
N LEU A 357 -10.55 31.96 -13.86
CA LEU A 357 -10.36 32.22 -12.42
C LEU A 357 -8.89 32.39 -12.04
N PHE A 358 -7.99 31.77 -12.79
CA PHE A 358 -6.56 31.74 -12.50
C PHE A 358 -5.73 32.41 -13.60
N ALA A 359 -6.30 33.41 -14.31
CA ALA A 359 -5.67 34.06 -15.46
C ALA A 359 -4.25 34.61 -15.17
N ASP A 360 -4.00 35.04 -13.93
CA ASP A 360 -2.72 35.60 -13.48
C ASP A 360 -1.70 34.52 -13.05
N HIS A 361 -2.12 33.25 -12.95
CA HIS A 361 -1.22 32.17 -12.55
C HIS A 361 -0.53 31.53 -13.76
N PRO A 362 0.79 31.25 -13.66
CA PRO A 362 1.55 30.66 -14.77
C PRO A 362 1.18 29.21 -15.05
N LEU A 363 0.68 28.49 -14.04
CA LEU A 363 0.24 27.11 -14.14
C LEU A 363 -0.72 26.78 -12.99
N VAL A 364 -1.75 25.99 -13.29
CA VAL A 364 -2.67 25.39 -12.32
C VAL A 364 -2.72 23.89 -12.54
N VAL A 365 -2.82 23.10 -11.48
CA VAL A 365 -3.07 21.66 -11.57
C VAL A 365 -4.52 21.38 -11.21
N TYR A 366 -5.27 20.73 -12.10
CA TYR A 366 -6.62 20.23 -11.84
C TYR A 366 -6.59 18.74 -11.49
N LEU A 367 -7.41 18.34 -10.52
CA LEU A 367 -7.62 16.96 -10.09
C LEU A 367 -9.12 16.66 -9.94
N ASP A 368 -9.56 15.52 -10.46
CA ASP A 368 -10.87 14.95 -10.14
C ASP A 368 -10.93 14.51 -8.66
N SER A 369 -12.14 14.38 -8.13
CA SER A 369 -12.34 14.07 -6.71
C SER A 369 -12.12 12.58 -6.38
N ASP A 370 -12.13 11.69 -7.36
CA ASP A 370 -11.96 10.25 -7.22
C ASP A 370 -10.53 9.79 -7.55
N ILE A 371 -9.56 10.54 -7.04
CA ILE A 371 -8.14 10.24 -7.15
C ILE A 371 -7.50 10.00 -5.79
N VAL A 372 -6.36 9.29 -5.79
CA VAL A 372 -5.45 9.17 -4.65
C VAL A 372 -4.02 9.41 -5.11
N VAL A 373 -3.33 10.37 -4.50
CA VAL A 373 -1.89 10.58 -4.71
C VAL A 373 -1.13 9.59 -3.83
N ASN A 374 -0.42 8.64 -4.44
CA ASN A 374 0.27 7.56 -3.73
C ASN A 374 1.78 7.63 -3.96
N GLY A 375 2.51 8.33 -3.08
CA GLY A 375 3.97 8.42 -3.14
C GLY A 375 4.54 9.33 -4.25
N LEU A 376 3.71 10.17 -4.88
CA LEU A 376 4.11 11.12 -5.92
C LEU A 376 3.99 12.56 -5.42
N ASP A 377 4.98 13.41 -5.73
CA ASP A 377 4.88 14.85 -5.49
C ASP A 377 4.21 15.54 -6.69
N ILE A 378 3.11 16.25 -6.44
CA ILE A 378 2.34 16.95 -7.49
C ILE A 378 3.16 18.01 -8.23
N GLY A 379 4.22 18.54 -7.60
CA GLY A 379 5.16 19.44 -8.26
C GLY A 379 5.83 18.84 -9.49
N GLN A 380 6.00 17.52 -9.55
CA GLN A 380 6.59 16.85 -10.71
C GLN A 380 5.70 16.93 -11.95
N LEU A 381 4.37 17.00 -11.79
CA LEU A 381 3.45 17.23 -12.91
C LEU A 381 3.61 18.66 -13.43
N ALA A 382 3.73 19.63 -12.51
CA ALA A 382 3.93 21.03 -12.87
C ALA A 382 5.25 21.27 -13.63
N GLU A 383 6.29 20.52 -13.29
CA GLU A 383 7.59 20.54 -13.97
C GLU A 383 7.56 19.83 -15.33
N ALA A 384 6.79 18.74 -15.45
CA ALA A 384 6.66 17.99 -16.69
C ALA A 384 5.83 18.74 -17.76
N ALA A 385 4.97 19.69 -17.36
CA ALA A 385 4.11 20.44 -18.27
C ALA A 385 4.91 21.49 -19.07
N PRO A 386 5.02 21.37 -20.42
CA PRO A 386 5.78 22.30 -21.25
C PRO A 386 5.26 23.74 -21.16
N ILE A 387 6.16 24.73 -21.27
CA ILE A 387 5.80 26.16 -21.08
C ILE A 387 4.95 26.75 -22.20
N ASP A 388 4.99 26.15 -23.39
CA ASP A 388 4.36 26.59 -24.63
C ASP A 388 3.05 25.85 -24.95
N GLN A 389 2.64 24.92 -24.10
CA GLN A 389 1.43 24.13 -24.29
C GLN A 389 0.34 24.56 -23.31
N PRO A 390 -0.90 24.84 -23.76
CA PRO A 390 -1.99 25.25 -22.88
C PRO A 390 -2.39 24.16 -21.87
N LEU A 391 -2.25 22.89 -22.26
CA LEU A 391 -2.58 21.74 -21.43
C LEU A 391 -1.46 20.69 -21.45
N ALA A 392 -1.29 20.00 -20.32
CA ALA A 392 -0.56 18.74 -20.25
C ALA A 392 -1.38 17.70 -19.49
N ALA A 393 -1.47 16.48 -20.03
CA ALA A 393 -2.34 15.43 -19.54
C ALA A 393 -1.86 14.04 -19.96
N VAL A 394 -2.42 13.00 -19.35
CA VAL A 394 -2.04 11.61 -19.63
C VAL A 394 -2.95 11.03 -20.71
N HIS A 395 -2.35 10.26 -21.63
CA HIS A 395 -3.07 9.48 -22.64
C HIS A 395 -4.13 8.55 -22.02
N ASP A 396 -5.34 8.56 -22.55
CA ASP A 396 -6.41 7.65 -22.17
C ASP A 396 -6.43 6.43 -23.10
N ARG A 397 -5.68 5.40 -22.70
CA ARG A 397 -5.55 4.12 -23.43
C ARG A 397 -6.82 3.26 -23.43
N HIS A 398 -7.88 3.71 -22.76
CA HIS A 398 -9.14 2.99 -22.67
C HIS A 398 -10.14 3.49 -23.73
N GLN A 399 -9.90 4.66 -24.32
CA GLN A 399 -10.72 5.19 -25.41
C GLN A 399 -10.37 4.55 -26.76
N GLY A 400 -11.37 4.49 -27.65
CA GLY A 400 -11.22 3.93 -28.99
C GLY A 400 -11.01 2.41 -29.04
N ARG A 401 -11.39 1.66 -28.00
CA ARG A 401 -11.34 0.18 -27.99
C ARG A 401 -12.50 -0.47 -28.76
N ALA A 402 -13.71 0.09 -28.64
CA ALA A 402 -14.89 -0.39 -29.33
C ALA A 402 -15.06 0.30 -30.69
N GLU A 403 -15.46 -0.43 -31.73
CA GLU A 403 -15.65 0.07 -33.10
C GLU A 403 -16.61 1.27 -33.14
N ARG A 404 -17.75 1.17 -32.44
CA ARG A 404 -18.71 2.27 -32.31
C ARG A 404 -18.10 3.53 -31.69
N HIS A 405 -17.18 3.39 -30.74
CA HIS A 405 -16.50 4.55 -30.14
C HIS A 405 -15.49 5.14 -31.14
N LEU A 406 -14.74 4.32 -31.87
CA LEU A 406 -13.84 4.80 -32.92
C LEU A 406 -14.58 5.63 -33.99
N GLU A 407 -15.78 5.21 -34.38
CA GLU A 407 -16.64 5.98 -35.30
C GLU A 407 -17.03 7.34 -34.73
N LEU A 408 -17.41 7.42 -33.44
CA LEU A 408 -17.73 8.68 -32.77
C LEU A 408 -16.53 9.62 -32.71
N LEU A 409 -15.35 9.10 -32.34
CA LEU A 409 -14.11 9.89 -32.31
C LEU A 409 -13.75 10.40 -33.72
N ALA A 410 -13.89 9.56 -34.74
CA ALA A 410 -13.63 9.94 -36.13
C ALA A 410 -14.56 11.05 -36.62
N GLN A 411 -15.85 11.02 -36.26
CA GLN A 411 -16.81 12.11 -36.58
C GLN A 411 -16.41 13.45 -35.97
N MET A 412 -15.73 13.42 -34.81
CA MET A 412 -15.18 14.59 -34.15
C MET A 412 -13.76 14.91 -34.61
N ALA A 413 -13.17 14.15 -35.53
CA ALA A 413 -11.77 14.25 -35.94
C ALA A 413 -10.79 14.11 -34.76
N LEU A 414 -11.10 13.24 -33.81
CA LEU A 414 -10.26 12.90 -32.67
C LEU A 414 -9.42 11.64 -32.97
N ASP A 415 -8.16 11.66 -32.55
CA ASP A 415 -7.23 10.54 -32.70
C ASP A 415 -7.03 9.85 -31.34
N PRO A 416 -7.47 8.58 -31.18
CA PRO A 416 -7.34 7.82 -29.94
C PRO A 416 -5.91 7.74 -29.40
N THR A 417 -4.88 7.82 -30.26
CA THR A 417 -3.47 7.71 -29.85
C THR A 417 -2.93 8.97 -29.16
N THR A 418 -3.61 10.10 -29.36
CA THR A 418 -3.29 11.39 -28.72
C THR A 418 -4.34 11.83 -27.73
N TYR A 419 -5.42 11.04 -27.60
CA TYR A 419 -6.56 11.36 -26.77
C TYR A 419 -6.20 11.25 -25.28
N VAL A 420 -6.40 12.30 -24.51
CA VAL A 420 -6.05 12.37 -23.08
C VAL A 420 -7.25 12.23 -22.16
N ASN A 421 -6.99 11.72 -20.96
CA ASN A 421 -7.96 11.71 -19.88
C ASN A 421 -8.06 13.11 -19.24
N SER A 422 -9.27 13.57 -18.92
CA SER A 422 -9.51 14.92 -18.39
C SER A 422 -9.46 15.04 -16.86
N GLY A 423 -9.24 13.94 -16.13
CA GLY A 423 -9.31 13.94 -14.66
C GLY A 423 -8.05 14.44 -13.95
N VAL A 424 -6.94 14.58 -14.65
CA VAL A 424 -5.73 15.26 -14.16
C VAL A 424 -5.18 16.12 -15.28
N LEU A 425 -5.11 17.43 -15.08
CA LEU A 425 -4.66 18.39 -16.08
C LEU A 425 -3.65 19.37 -15.46
N ALA A 426 -2.56 19.65 -16.15
CA ALA A 426 -1.77 20.86 -15.92
C ALA A 426 -2.22 21.91 -16.94
N ILE A 427 -2.70 23.05 -16.46
CA ILE A 427 -3.34 24.09 -17.26
C ILE A 427 -2.49 25.35 -17.22
N ARG A 428 -2.27 25.99 -18.37
CA ARG A 428 -1.64 27.32 -18.47
C ARG A 428 -2.69 28.35 -18.86
N PRO A 429 -3.30 29.05 -17.88
CA PRO A 429 -4.34 30.04 -18.11
C PRO A 429 -3.96 31.09 -19.17
N ALA A 430 -2.73 31.61 -19.10
CA ALA A 430 -2.24 32.64 -20.03
C ALA A 430 -2.20 32.22 -21.52
N LEU A 431 -2.27 30.91 -21.84
CA LEU A 431 -2.29 30.39 -23.21
C LEU A 431 -3.71 30.11 -23.73
N ILE A 432 -4.73 30.42 -22.93
CA ILE A 432 -6.14 30.19 -23.19
C ILE A 432 -6.86 31.54 -23.06
N SER A 433 -7.09 32.19 -24.20
CA SER A 433 -7.69 33.54 -24.25
C SER A 433 -9.22 33.51 -24.37
N GLU A 434 -9.75 32.38 -24.83
CA GLU A 434 -11.16 32.15 -25.09
C GLU A 434 -11.94 31.73 -23.84
N ASP A 435 -13.25 32.00 -23.82
CA ASP A 435 -14.14 31.43 -22.81
C ASP A 435 -14.44 29.96 -23.15
N LEU A 436 -13.83 29.05 -22.40
CA LEU A 436 -14.00 27.61 -22.61
C LEU A 436 -15.43 27.14 -22.34
N VAL A 437 -16.21 27.84 -21.51
CA VAL A 437 -17.59 27.46 -21.24
C VAL A 437 -18.48 27.78 -22.44
N GLU A 438 -18.28 28.94 -23.07
CA GLU A 438 -18.98 29.28 -24.31
C GLU A 438 -18.58 28.36 -25.47
N ALA A 439 -17.29 28.06 -25.60
CA ALA A 439 -16.77 27.13 -26.59
C ALA A 439 -17.32 25.70 -26.38
N PHE A 440 -17.41 25.25 -25.14
CA PHE A 440 -18.00 23.96 -24.78
C PHE A 440 -19.50 23.89 -25.09
N LEU A 441 -20.23 24.96 -24.81
CA LEU A 441 -21.64 25.08 -25.20
C LEU A 441 -21.83 25.02 -26.72
N ALA A 442 -20.92 25.61 -27.50
CA ALA A 442 -20.94 25.47 -28.96
C ALA A 442 -20.62 24.03 -29.39
N PHE A 443 -19.63 23.39 -28.76
CA PHE A 443 -19.25 22.00 -29.02
C PHE A 443 -20.39 21.03 -28.77
N THR A 444 -21.07 21.11 -27.62
CA THR A 444 -22.19 20.23 -27.26
C THR A 444 -23.38 20.35 -28.23
N ARG A 445 -23.60 21.53 -28.82
CA ARG A 445 -24.59 21.72 -29.89
C ARG A 445 -24.16 21.09 -31.21
N ALA A 446 -22.88 21.16 -31.54
CA ALA A 446 -22.32 20.60 -32.78
C ALA A 446 -22.19 19.07 -32.73
N TYR A 447 -21.91 18.51 -31.55
CA TYR A 447 -21.65 17.10 -31.33
C TYR A 447 -22.51 16.54 -30.18
N PRO A 448 -23.85 16.51 -30.35
CA PRO A 448 -24.77 16.03 -29.31
C PRO A 448 -24.57 14.54 -28.98
N GLN A 449 -23.86 13.79 -29.82
CA GLN A 449 -23.51 12.38 -29.68
C GLN A 449 -22.20 12.11 -28.93
N ALA A 450 -21.47 13.13 -28.50
CA ALA A 450 -20.22 12.98 -27.76
C ALA A 450 -20.41 12.06 -26.54
N ALA A 451 -19.51 11.09 -26.37
CA ALA A 451 -19.60 10.07 -25.33
C ALA A 451 -19.13 10.63 -23.97
N HIS A 452 -18.08 11.45 -24.01
CA HIS A 452 -17.48 12.10 -22.86
C HIS A 452 -17.38 13.61 -23.14
N PRO A 453 -18.48 14.38 -23.06
CA PRO A 453 -18.56 15.70 -23.68
C PRO A 453 -17.42 16.65 -23.31
N ASP A 454 -17.04 16.75 -22.03
CA ASP A 454 -15.97 17.64 -21.56
C ASP A 454 -14.58 17.17 -22.01
N GLN A 455 -14.31 15.86 -21.93
CA GLN A 455 -13.05 15.26 -22.35
C GLN A 455 -12.90 15.30 -23.87
N ASP A 456 -13.95 14.96 -24.62
CA ASP A 456 -14.03 15.06 -26.08
C ASP A 456 -13.85 16.51 -26.53
N PHE A 457 -14.48 17.46 -25.83
CA PHE A 457 -14.30 18.89 -26.06
C PHE A 457 -12.85 19.32 -25.88
N LEU A 458 -12.22 19.00 -24.74
CA LEU A 458 -10.83 19.39 -24.48
C LEU A 458 -9.88 18.81 -25.53
N ASN A 459 -10.02 17.52 -25.84
CA ASN A 459 -9.22 16.86 -26.88
C ASN A 459 -9.44 17.47 -28.27
N ARG A 460 -10.67 17.93 -28.56
CA ARG A 460 -11.01 18.53 -29.85
C ARG A 460 -10.53 19.96 -29.99
N HIS A 461 -10.76 20.75 -28.95
CA HIS A 461 -10.50 22.18 -28.88
C HIS A 461 -9.01 22.46 -28.82
N PHE A 462 -8.27 21.66 -28.05
CA PHE A 462 -6.82 21.75 -27.92
C PHE A 462 -6.07 20.74 -28.80
N LYS A 463 -6.69 20.24 -29.88
CA LYS A 463 -6.05 19.26 -30.77
C LYS A 463 -4.68 19.75 -31.25
N GLY A 464 -3.64 18.93 -31.01
CA GLY A 464 -2.24 19.27 -31.33
C GLY A 464 -1.56 20.26 -30.37
N ARG A 465 -2.28 20.67 -29.31
CA ARG A 465 -1.83 21.61 -28.27
C ARG A 465 -1.94 21.02 -26.85
N ILE A 466 -1.99 19.70 -26.73
CA ILE A 466 -1.94 18.99 -25.44
C ILE A 466 -0.62 18.23 -25.37
N ALA A 467 0.17 18.52 -24.34
CA ALA A 467 1.37 17.75 -24.05
C ALA A 467 1.02 16.43 -23.36
N LEU A 468 1.53 15.32 -23.87
CA LEU A 468 1.44 14.02 -23.19
C LEU A 468 2.47 13.95 -22.06
N VAL A 469 2.01 13.62 -20.86
CA VAL A 469 2.88 13.37 -19.69
C VAL A 469 2.82 11.90 -19.26
N ASP A 470 3.79 11.50 -18.44
CA ASP A 470 3.94 10.12 -17.97
C ASP A 470 2.65 9.59 -17.30
N THR A 471 2.31 8.32 -17.57
CA THR A 471 1.11 7.65 -17.04
C THR A 471 1.00 7.69 -15.53
N ARG A 472 2.11 7.78 -14.79
CA ARG A 472 2.10 7.90 -13.33
C ARG A 472 1.35 9.14 -12.83
N PHE A 473 1.21 10.19 -13.65
CA PHE A 473 0.47 11.39 -13.26
C PHE A 473 -1.05 11.19 -13.30
N ASN A 474 -1.55 10.12 -13.91
CA ASN A 474 -2.97 9.78 -13.96
C ASN A 474 -3.11 8.29 -14.36
N LEU A 475 -2.79 7.40 -13.42
CA LEU A 475 -2.92 5.96 -13.59
C LEU A 475 -4.40 5.59 -13.48
N GLN A 476 -5.03 5.42 -14.64
CA GLN A 476 -6.46 5.12 -14.77
C GLN A 476 -6.74 3.67 -14.33
N LEU A 477 -7.55 3.54 -13.28
CA LEU A 477 -7.93 2.27 -12.67
C LEU A 477 -9.33 1.88 -13.14
N VAL A 478 -9.38 0.92 -14.06
CA VAL A 478 -10.61 0.34 -14.62
C VAL A 478 -10.66 -1.16 -14.37
N GLY A 479 -11.86 -1.71 -14.12
CA GLY A 479 -12.01 -3.13 -13.78
C GLY A 479 -11.78 -4.07 -14.96
N PHE A 480 -12.26 -3.73 -16.15
CA PHE A 480 -12.17 -4.58 -17.36
C PHE A 480 -10.73 -4.83 -17.85
N ASP A 481 -9.76 -4.00 -17.47
CA ASP A 481 -8.34 -4.18 -17.82
C ASP A 481 -7.50 -4.75 -16.65
N LYS A 482 -8.17 -5.26 -15.61
CA LYS A 482 -7.55 -5.83 -14.39
C LYS A 482 -6.59 -4.87 -13.67
N GLU A 483 -6.66 -3.56 -13.95
CA GLU A 483 -5.84 -2.54 -13.27
C GLU A 483 -6.13 -2.49 -11.77
N LEU A 484 -7.33 -2.89 -11.37
CA LEU A 484 -7.72 -3.01 -9.96
C LEU A 484 -6.98 -4.15 -9.21
N LEU A 485 -6.38 -5.10 -9.93
CA LEU A 485 -5.84 -6.37 -9.40
C LEU A 485 -4.31 -6.49 -9.47
N ARG A 486 -3.61 -5.43 -9.89
CA ARG A 486 -2.14 -5.41 -9.92
C ARG A 486 -1.55 -5.44 -8.49
N PRO A 487 -0.31 -5.92 -8.31
CA PRO A 487 0.35 -5.92 -7.01
C PRO A 487 0.49 -4.50 -6.46
N LEU A 488 0.53 -4.32 -5.13
CA LEU A 488 0.56 -2.98 -4.50
C LEU A 488 1.74 -2.11 -4.95
N THR A 489 2.86 -2.75 -5.31
CA THR A 489 4.05 -2.07 -5.84
C THR A 489 3.78 -1.35 -7.16
N ALA A 490 2.81 -1.81 -7.96
CA ALA A 490 2.46 -1.19 -9.24
C ALA A 490 1.76 0.18 -9.09
N TYR A 491 1.21 0.48 -7.91
CA TYR A 491 0.50 1.72 -7.63
C TYR A 491 1.39 2.78 -6.97
N ARG A 492 2.64 2.46 -6.64
CA ARG A 492 3.55 3.39 -5.95
C ARG A 492 4.07 4.47 -6.90
N GLY A 493 4.20 5.68 -6.39
CA GLY A 493 4.74 6.82 -7.14
C GLY A 493 3.81 7.30 -8.24
N ALA A 494 2.50 7.18 -8.06
CA ALA A 494 1.48 7.55 -9.05
C ALA A 494 0.29 8.26 -8.42
N ILE A 495 -0.46 9.00 -9.24
CA ILE A 495 -1.83 9.41 -8.97
C ILE A 495 -2.75 8.32 -9.49
N LEU A 496 -3.45 7.66 -8.58
CA LEU A 496 -4.40 6.60 -8.87
C LEU A 496 -5.75 7.25 -9.14
N HIS A 497 -6.28 7.09 -10.34
CA HIS A 497 -7.56 7.66 -10.72
C HIS A 497 -8.58 6.54 -10.86
N TYR A 498 -9.58 6.51 -9.99
CA TYR A 498 -10.65 5.49 -9.99
C TYR A 498 -11.68 5.78 -11.09
N SER A 499 -11.24 5.95 -12.34
CA SER A 499 -12.05 6.42 -13.48
C SER A 499 -13.10 5.43 -13.98
N GLY A 500 -13.04 4.16 -13.56
CA GLY A 500 -14.05 3.13 -13.86
C GLY A 500 -15.37 3.30 -13.11
N LYS A 501 -16.30 2.35 -13.30
CA LYS A 501 -17.59 2.33 -12.58
C LYS A 501 -17.43 1.82 -11.15
N ILE A 502 -16.45 0.96 -10.90
CA ILE A 502 -16.08 0.50 -9.57
C ILE A 502 -15.32 1.62 -8.84
N LYS A 503 -15.96 2.20 -7.84
CA LYS A 503 -15.39 3.20 -6.94
C LYS A 503 -14.98 2.59 -5.59
N PRO A 504 -14.03 3.20 -4.87
CA PRO A 504 -13.56 2.69 -3.59
C PRO A 504 -14.66 2.51 -2.53
N LEU A 505 -15.75 3.27 -2.62
CA LEU A 505 -16.87 3.23 -1.67
C LEU A 505 -17.99 2.25 -2.07
N ASP A 506 -17.87 1.51 -3.17
CA ASP A 506 -18.94 0.66 -3.71
C ASP A 506 -19.07 -0.73 -3.05
N GLY A 507 -18.28 -1.03 -2.01
CA GLY A 507 -18.33 -2.32 -1.30
C GLY A 507 -17.47 -3.43 -1.91
N VAL A 508 -16.50 -3.09 -2.77
CA VAL A 508 -15.61 -4.06 -3.44
C VAL A 508 -14.23 -4.00 -2.81
N MET A 509 -13.57 -5.15 -2.66
CA MET A 509 -12.16 -5.18 -2.28
C MET A 509 -11.27 -5.49 -3.48
N SER A 510 -10.23 -4.68 -3.67
CA SER A 510 -9.13 -4.98 -4.58
C SER A 510 -7.83 -4.33 -4.07
N PRO A 511 -6.64 -4.83 -4.50
CA PRO A 511 -5.37 -4.20 -4.16
C PRO A 511 -5.31 -2.70 -4.47
N ALA A 512 -5.88 -2.26 -5.59
CA ALA A 512 -5.87 -0.85 -6.00
C ALA A 512 -6.69 0.08 -5.07
N LEU A 513 -7.56 -0.48 -4.22
CA LEU A 513 -8.35 0.28 -3.26
C LEU A 513 -7.61 0.46 -1.92
N VAL A 514 -6.55 -0.31 -1.66
CA VAL A 514 -5.78 -0.19 -0.41
C VAL A 514 -5.21 1.22 -0.20
N PRO A 515 -4.65 1.91 -1.22
CA PRO A 515 -4.20 3.30 -1.07
C PRO A 515 -5.33 4.25 -0.64
N PHE A 516 -6.53 4.12 -1.21
CA PHE A 516 -7.69 4.90 -0.76
C PHE A 516 -7.98 4.69 0.73
N TRP A 517 -8.06 3.43 1.15
CA TRP A 517 -8.34 3.08 2.56
C TRP A 517 -7.22 3.49 3.53
N ALA A 518 -5.97 3.56 3.06
CA ALA A 518 -4.86 4.07 3.85
C ALA A 518 -5.03 5.55 4.25
N HIS A 519 -5.72 6.34 3.41
CA HIS A 519 -5.98 7.76 3.65
C HIS A 519 -7.36 8.03 4.28
N ALA A 520 -8.33 7.11 4.13
CA ALA A 520 -9.70 7.24 4.63
C ALA A 520 -9.82 7.49 6.15
N HIS A 521 -8.81 7.14 6.95
CA HIS A 521 -8.82 7.32 8.40
C HIS A 521 -8.99 8.78 8.87
N ARG A 522 -8.72 9.78 8.00
CA ARG A 522 -8.95 11.21 8.31
C ARG A 522 -10.36 11.70 7.98
N THR A 523 -11.19 10.84 7.41
CA THR A 523 -12.58 11.10 7.07
C THR A 523 -13.45 10.04 7.76
N PRO A 524 -13.61 10.10 9.10
CA PRO A 524 -14.37 9.12 9.88
C PRO A 524 -15.82 8.96 9.40
N GLU A 525 -16.39 9.95 8.71
CA GLU A 525 -17.70 9.89 8.08
C GLU A 525 -17.84 8.73 7.05
N ILE A 526 -16.72 8.26 6.50
CA ILE A 526 -16.69 7.05 5.67
C ILE A 526 -17.04 5.80 6.50
N LEU A 527 -16.66 5.77 7.78
CA LEU A 527 -16.79 4.63 8.69
C LEU A 527 -18.05 4.70 9.58
N ASP A 528 -18.59 5.89 9.82
CA ASP A 528 -19.72 6.12 10.75
C ASP A 528 -21.09 5.60 10.24
N GLY A 529 -21.12 4.82 9.16
CA GLY A 529 -22.25 3.97 8.76
C GLY A 529 -23.54 4.69 8.32
N GLN A 530 -23.60 6.03 8.36
CA GLN A 530 -24.80 6.79 7.98
C GLN A 530 -24.94 7.03 6.47
N LEU A 531 -23.84 6.93 5.70
CA LEU A 531 -23.82 7.19 4.25
C LEU A 531 -23.40 5.97 3.41
N TYR A 532 -22.65 5.03 4.00
CA TYR A 532 -22.18 3.82 3.32
C TYR A 532 -22.20 2.62 4.28
N ASP A 533 -22.71 1.50 3.78
CA ASP A 533 -22.79 0.26 4.55
C ASP A 533 -21.46 -0.51 4.45
N VAL A 534 -20.62 -0.35 5.47
CA VAL A 534 -19.33 -1.05 5.57
C VAL A 534 -19.51 -2.57 5.64
N SER A 535 -20.69 -3.08 6.02
CA SER A 535 -20.98 -4.52 6.02
C SER A 535 -20.93 -5.13 4.61
N ARG A 536 -21.00 -4.31 3.55
CA ARG A 536 -20.81 -4.74 2.16
C ARG A 536 -19.39 -5.26 1.88
N TYR A 537 -18.38 -4.77 2.61
CA TYR A 537 -17.01 -5.31 2.57
C TYR A 537 -16.84 -6.57 3.42
N ILE A 538 -17.80 -6.85 4.32
CA ILE A 538 -17.80 -7.95 5.30
C ILE A 538 -18.81 -9.03 4.87
N LEU A 539 -19.01 -9.23 3.56
CA LEU A 539 -19.87 -10.32 3.07
C LEU A 539 -19.25 -11.68 3.40
N ALA A 540 -19.58 -12.21 4.57
CA ALA A 540 -19.34 -13.59 4.94
C ALA A 540 -20.08 -14.51 3.97
N GLY A 541 -19.34 -15.31 3.19
CA GLY A 541 -19.89 -16.45 2.45
C GLY A 541 -19.93 -16.35 0.93
N LYS A 542 -19.40 -15.29 0.29
CA LYS A 542 -19.14 -15.29 -1.15
C LYS A 542 -17.66 -15.05 -1.40
N ASP A 543 -17.07 -15.89 -2.25
CA ASP A 543 -15.70 -15.72 -2.72
C ASP A 543 -15.50 -14.27 -3.26
N PRO A 544 -14.64 -13.44 -2.62
CA PRO A 544 -14.41 -12.05 -3.02
C PRO A 544 -13.99 -11.93 -4.49
N ASP A 545 -13.25 -12.90 -5.00
CA ASP A 545 -12.84 -12.99 -6.40
C ASP A 545 -14.05 -13.15 -7.33
N THR A 546 -15.05 -13.94 -6.92
CA THR A 546 -16.29 -14.14 -7.70
C THR A 546 -17.15 -12.87 -7.75
N VAL A 547 -17.24 -12.11 -6.65
CA VAL A 547 -18.00 -10.83 -6.61
C VAL A 547 -17.32 -9.78 -7.50
N LEU A 548 -16.00 -9.65 -7.39
CA LEU A 548 -15.21 -8.72 -8.19
C LEU A 548 -15.22 -9.11 -9.67
N ARG A 549 -15.01 -10.39 -10.02
CA ARG A 549 -15.08 -10.87 -11.43
C ARG A 549 -16.45 -10.63 -12.05
N ARG A 550 -17.54 -10.83 -11.28
CA ARG A 550 -18.90 -10.54 -11.77
C ARG A 550 -19.11 -9.06 -12.02
N ARG A 551 -18.59 -8.17 -11.18
CA ARG A 551 -18.66 -6.71 -11.42
C ARG A 551 -17.77 -6.26 -12.57
N ILE A 552 -16.57 -6.83 -12.71
CA ILE A 552 -15.69 -6.60 -13.86
C ILE A 552 -16.38 -7.03 -15.16
N ALA A 553 -17.09 -8.17 -15.16
CA ALA A 553 -17.87 -8.62 -16.31
C ALA A 553 -19.00 -7.63 -16.67
N LEU A 554 -19.70 -7.10 -15.66
CA LEU A 554 -20.74 -6.07 -15.88
C LEU A 554 -20.17 -4.73 -16.37
N GLU A 555 -18.91 -4.39 -16.05
CA GLU A 555 -18.26 -3.20 -16.61
C GLU A 555 -17.88 -3.37 -18.08
N ALA A 556 -17.61 -4.59 -18.53
CA ALA A 556 -17.14 -4.88 -19.89
C ALA A 556 -18.27 -5.01 -20.94
N GLU A 557 -19.53 -5.07 -20.50
CA GLU A 557 -20.71 -5.20 -21.36
C GLU A 557 -21.30 -3.86 -21.86
N ASP A 558 -20.81 -2.73 -21.33
CA ASP A 558 -21.14 -1.35 -21.74
C ASP A 558 -19.93 -0.68 -22.41
#